data_AF-A0A947EFS3-F1
#
_entry.id   AF-A0A947EFS3-F1
#
_cell.length_a   1.000
_cell.length_b   1.000
_cell.length_c   1.000
_cell.angle_alpha   90.00
_cell.angle_beta   90.00
_cell.angle_gamma   90.00
#
_symmetry.space_group_name_H-M   'P 1'
#
loop_
_entity.id
_entity.type
_entity.pdbx_description
1 polymer ?
#
loop_
_entity_poly.entity_id
_entity_poly.type
_entity_poly.pdbx_seq_one_letter_code
_entity_poly.pdbx_strand_id
1 'polypeptide(L)'
;MDQIVEILSNISWWIWILIALAALAFRDVFLQKRHTISHNFPVVGHIRYLFEKFGPEIRQYFVANNREELPFNRIERSWIYASAKQENNYEGFGTDRDIYAHQHIFINNAMIPYRMPKGHPNREDHSFLPCAKVIGGYNNRKRPYRPASVINVSAMSFGSLSAKAVESLNKGVQIANAYHNTGEGGLSPYHSFGGDVVFHFGTGYFGVRTEDGKFSMEKLVKLVEDNPFIRAIEVKLSQGAKPGKGGVLPGKKISKEIAEIRGVEVGKDVLSPPNHTAFTNVPELLEFIEQIAEQTGLPVGIKAAIGKLEEWEELADLMLETNKGPDFIAVDGGEGGTGAAPPSFADHVSLPWVYGFSDLYKLFQHKGLTKRIVFIGSGKLGFPAKAAMAFAMGADCINVAREAMMSIGCIQAQICHTNRCPSGVATQKKWLQNGINIPLKSERLAQYFKTFRKELIEITHAAGYEHPCQFVMNDIDVNVDDHNLSKDLDKTYNYEKTPVPFKNMQELKDCIYLGGKTPSLNQ
;
A
#
# COMPACT_ATOMS: atom_id res chain seq x y z
N MET A 1 -42.83 24.19 -44.05
CA MET A 1 -42.15 23.89 -42.77
C MET A 1 -43.18 23.43 -41.74
N ASP A 2 -44.35 24.07 -41.69
CA ASP A 2 -45.46 23.72 -40.79
C ASP A 2 -46.00 22.30 -40.95
N GLN A 3 -46.17 21.81 -42.19
CA GLN A 3 -46.62 20.42 -42.43
C GLN A 3 -45.65 19.35 -41.89
N ILE A 4 -44.34 19.61 -41.92
CA ILE A 4 -43.35 18.65 -41.40
C ILE A 4 -43.39 18.66 -39.87
N VAL A 5 -43.50 19.84 -39.26
CA VAL A 5 -43.62 19.98 -37.81
C VAL A 5 -44.91 19.33 -37.30
N GLU A 6 -46.02 19.45 -38.03
CA GLU A 6 -47.32 18.85 -37.71
C GLU A 6 -47.26 17.31 -37.76
N ILE A 7 -46.64 16.73 -38.79
CA ILE A 7 -46.39 15.28 -38.90
C ILE A 7 -45.49 14.80 -37.76
N LEU A 8 -44.40 15.52 -37.46
CA LEU A 8 -43.48 15.16 -36.37
C LEU A 8 -44.15 15.24 -34.99
N SER A 9 -45.07 16.18 -34.81
CA SER A 9 -45.83 16.37 -33.56
C SER A 9 -46.90 15.30 -33.31
N ASN A 10 -47.42 14.68 -34.38
CA ASN A 10 -48.38 13.58 -34.31
C ASN A 10 -47.73 12.20 -34.08
N ILE A 11 -46.40 12.11 -34.18
CA ILE A 11 -45.67 10.89 -33.88
C ILE A 11 -45.57 10.74 -32.36
N SER A 12 -46.15 9.65 -31.84
CA SER A 12 -46.03 9.31 -30.43
C SER A 12 -44.56 9.16 -30.01
N TRP A 13 -44.21 9.68 -28.82
CA TRP A 13 -42.83 9.73 -28.32
C TRP A 13 -42.10 8.37 -28.34
N TRP A 14 -42.81 7.25 -28.17
CA TRP A 14 -42.23 5.90 -28.20
C TRP A 14 -41.80 5.44 -29.60
N ILE A 15 -42.40 5.98 -30.67
CA ILE A 15 -42.01 5.68 -32.05
C ILE A 15 -40.61 6.24 -32.33
N TRP A 16 -40.27 7.40 -31.76
CA TRP A 16 -38.91 7.96 -31.84
C TRP A 16 -37.86 7.04 -31.22
N ILE A 17 -38.20 6.34 -30.14
CA ILE A 17 -37.33 5.35 -29.51
C ILE A 17 -37.11 4.16 -30.45
N LEU A 18 -38.18 3.65 -31.07
CA LEU A 18 -38.08 2.54 -32.03
C LEU A 18 -37.25 2.91 -33.26
N ILE A 19 -37.42 4.13 -33.79
CA ILE A 19 -36.62 4.65 -34.91
C ILE A 19 -35.14 4.72 -34.51
N ALA A 20 -34.83 5.23 -33.32
CA ALA A 20 -33.45 5.30 -32.81
C ALA A 20 -32.83 3.90 -32.63
N LEU A 21 -33.59 2.94 -32.11
CA LEU A 21 -33.15 1.55 -31.96
C LEU A 21 -32.94 0.86 -33.31
N ALA A 22 -33.82 1.09 -34.28
CA ALA A 22 -33.69 0.57 -35.64
C ALA A 22 -32.47 1.17 -36.36
N ALA A 23 -32.24 2.48 -36.22
CA ALA A 23 -31.05 3.15 -36.76
C ALA A 23 -29.76 2.64 -36.11
N LEU A 24 -29.77 2.41 -34.79
CA LEU A 24 -28.65 1.80 -34.07
C LEU A 24 -28.39 0.38 -34.56
N ALA A 25 -29.44 -0.43 -34.73
CA ALA A 25 -29.34 -1.78 -35.21
C ALA A 25 -28.79 -1.85 -36.64
N PHE A 26 -29.28 -0.98 -37.52
CA PHE A 26 -28.76 -0.85 -38.88
C PHE A 26 -27.27 -0.49 -38.89
N ARG A 27 -26.86 0.48 -38.06
CA ARG A 27 -25.44 0.85 -37.93
C ARG A 27 -24.59 -0.34 -37.47
N ASP A 28 -25.05 -1.07 -36.46
CA ASP A 28 -24.28 -2.16 -35.87
C ASP A 28 -24.14 -3.38 -36.80
N VAL A 29 -25.17 -3.66 -37.60
CA VAL A 29 -25.13 -4.76 -38.58
C VAL A 29 -24.35 -4.36 -39.84
N PHE A 30 -24.58 -3.18 -40.40
CA PHE A 30 -24.06 -2.86 -41.74
C PHE A 30 -22.80 -2.00 -41.76
N LEU A 31 -22.58 -1.15 -40.74
CA LEU A 31 -21.49 -0.17 -40.73
C LEU A 31 -20.38 -0.54 -39.75
N GLN A 32 -20.72 -1.06 -38.57
CA GLN A 32 -19.75 -1.38 -37.52
C GLN A 32 -19.28 -2.84 -37.58
N LYS A 33 -18.02 -3.04 -37.97
CA LYS A 33 -17.38 -4.38 -38.07
C LYS A 33 -16.46 -4.74 -36.90
N ARG A 34 -16.26 -3.84 -35.93
CA ARG A 34 -15.22 -3.98 -34.88
C ARG A 34 -15.66 -4.75 -33.63
N HIS A 35 -16.95 -4.76 -33.29
CA HIS A 35 -17.47 -5.37 -32.07
C HIS A 35 -18.44 -6.52 -32.39
N THR A 36 -17.96 -7.76 -32.26
CA THR A 36 -18.71 -8.98 -32.62
C THR A 36 -20.05 -9.11 -31.91
N ILE A 37 -20.13 -8.72 -30.62
CA ILE A 37 -21.37 -8.86 -29.85
C ILE A 37 -22.42 -7.81 -30.25
N SER A 38 -22.02 -6.54 -30.43
CA SER A 38 -22.95 -5.50 -30.93
C SER A 38 -23.42 -5.78 -32.36
N HIS A 39 -22.58 -6.41 -33.18
CA HIS A 39 -22.95 -6.82 -34.53
C HIS A 39 -23.97 -7.98 -34.53
N ASN A 40 -23.71 -9.04 -33.76
CA ASN A 40 -24.58 -10.22 -33.71
C ASN A 40 -25.88 -9.98 -32.93
N PHE A 41 -25.85 -9.10 -31.92
CA PHE A 41 -27.00 -8.74 -31.10
C PHE A 41 -27.09 -7.22 -30.99
N PRO A 42 -27.57 -6.53 -32.04
CA PRO A 42 -27.72 -5.09 -32.01
C PRO A 42 -28.65 -4.66 -30.87
N VAL A 43 -28.40 -3.47 -30.30
CA VAL A 43 -29.05 -2.98 -29.07
C VAL A 43 -28.64 -3.76 -27.80
N VAL A 44 -28.84 -5.08 -27.74
CA VAL A 44 -28.51 -5.90 -26.55
C VAL A 44 -27.01 -5.86 -26.25
N GLY A 45 -26.16 -5.87 -27.29
CA GLY A 45 -24.72 -5.70 -27.12
C GLY A 45 -24.35 -4.36 -26.48
N HIS A 46 -25.04 -3.26 -26.80
CA HIS A 46 -24.81 -1.96 -26.16
C HIS A 46 -25.26 -1.95 -24.71
N ILE A 47 -26.41 -2.58 -24.41
CA ILE A 47 -26.87 -2.76 -23.02
C ILE A 47 -25.87 -3.59 -22.22
N ARG A 48 -25.32 -4.67 -22.81
CA ARG A 48 -24.24 -5.44 -22.20
C ARG A 48 -23.03 -4.55 -21.89
N TYR A 49 -22.51 -3.81 -22.86
CA TYR A 49 -21.34 -2.96 -22.63
C TYR A 49 -21.62 -1.82 -21.65
N LEU A 50 -22.86 -1.33 -21.59
CA LEU A 50 -23.30 -0.38 -20.57
C LEU A 50 -23.25 -1.01 -19.16
N PHE A 51 -23.81 -2.20 -18.98
CA PHE A 51 -23.75 -2.92 -17.71
C PHE A 51 -22.35 -3.41 -17.36
N GLU A 52 -21.52 -3.76 -18.35
CA GLU A 52 -20.11 -4.11 -18.13
C GLU A 52 -19.34 -2.90 -17.61
N LYS A 53 -19.63 -1.71 -18.14
CA LYS A 53 -19.02 -0.44 -17.72
C LYS A 53 -19.40 -0.03 -16.29
N PHE A 54 -20.65 -0.25 -15.87
CA PHE A 54 -21.13 0.06 -14.50
C PHE A 54 -21.10 -1.15 -13.54
N GLY A 55 -20.75 -2.32 -14.05
CA GLY A 55 -20.86 -3.60 -13.36
C GLY A 55 -19.99 -3.68 -12.10
N PRO A 56 -18.75 -3.16 -12.08
CA PRO A 56 -17.96 -3.08 -10.86
C PRO A 56 -18.65 -2.26 -9.76
N GLU A 57 -19.19 -1.08 -10.08
CA GLU A 57 -19.86 -0.20 -9.12
C GLU A 57 -21.17 -0.82 -8.61
N ILE A 58 -21.99 -1.39 -9.50
CA ILE A 58 -23.24 -2.06 -9.10
C ILE A 58 -22.95 -3.24 -8.17
N ARG A 59 -21.94 -4.06 -8.50
CA ARG A 59 -21.55 -5.20 -7.66
C ARG A 59 -21.09 -4.74 -6.28
N GLN A 60 -20.30 -3.67 -6.22
CA GLN A 60 -19.77 -3.13 -4.96
C GLN A 60 -20.86 -2.61 -4.01
N TYR A 61 -21.93 -1.99 -4.52
CA TYR A 61 -22.93 -1.34 -3.66
C TYR A 61 -24.20 -2.17 -3.44
N PHE A 62 -24.62 -2.98 -4.41
CA PHE A 62 -25.92 -3.65 -4.38
C PHE A 62 -25.85 -5.18 -4.30
N VAL A 63 -24.72 -5.81 -4.64
CA VAL A 63 -24.64 -7.27 -4.81
C VAL A 63 -23.70 -7.93 -3.82
N ALA A 64 -22.51 -7.37 -3.59
CA ALA A 64 -21.49 -7.98 -2.75
C ALA A 64 -21.93 -8.05 -1.28
N ASN A 65 -21.67 -9.18 -0.63
CA ASN A 65 -21.84 -9.29 0.81
C ASN A 65 -20.79 -8.46 1.56
N ASN A 66 -21.07 -8.16 2.83
CA ASN A 66 -20.26 -7.25 3.66
C ASN A 66 -18.76 -7.57 3.71
N ARG A 67 -18.38 -8.85 3.54
CA ARG A 67 -17.00 -9.36 3.65
C ARG A 67 -16.36 -9.82 2.32
N GLU A 68 -17.01 -9.60 1.17
CA GLU A 68 -16.55 -10.11 -0.13
C GLU A 68 -15.67 -9.13 -0.94
N GLU A 69 -15.80 -7.81 -0.72
CA GLU A 69 -15.07 -6.85 -1.54
C GLU A 69 -13.56 -6.84 -1.25
N LEU A 70 -12.77 -6.73 -2.32
CA LEU A 70 -11.32 -6.55 -2.29
C LEU A 70 -10.94 -5.20 -2.94
N PRO A 71 -9.83 -4.57 -2.53
CA PRO A 71 -8.91 -4.98 -1.47
C PRO A 71 -9.42 -4.71 -0.04
N PHE A 72 -10.42 -3.84 0.16
CA PHE A 72 -11.09 -3.66 1.46
C PHE A 72 -12.56 -4.02 1.37
N ASN A 73 -13.04 -4.76 2.36
CA ASN A 73 -14.44 -5.14 2.43
C ASN A 73 -15.34 -4.01 2.97
N ARG A 74 -16.66 -4.15 2.85
CA ARG A 74 -17.60 -3.09 3.23
C ARG A 74 -17.49 -2.72 4.71
N ILE A 75 -17.28 -3.68 5.60
CA ILE A 75 -17.09 -3.40 7.04
C ILE A 75 -15.80 -2.64 7.29
N GLU A 76 -14.69 -3.06 6.69
CA GLU A 76 -13.40 -2.35 6.76
C GLU A 76 -13.55 -0.90 6.26
N ARG A 77 -14.22 -0.68 5.11
CA ARG A 77 -14.49 0.67 4.58
C ARG A 77 -15.42 1.46 5.50
N SER A 78 -16.46 0.83 6.03
CA SER A 78 -17.46 1.48 6.89
C SER A 78 -16.84 1.93 8.21
N TRP A 79 -15.98 1.12 8.82
CA TRP A 79 -15.23 1.53 10.01
C TRP A 79 -14.34 2.75 9.71
N ILE A 80 -13.59 2.76 8.59
CA ILE A 80 -12.79 3.95 8.20
C ILE A 80 -13.69 5.17 8.02
N TYR A 81 -14.83 5.03 7.33
CA TYR A 81 -15.74 6.15 7.09
C TYR A 81 -16.41 6.67 8.35
N ALA A 82 -16.88 5.78 9.23
CA ALA A 82 -17.53 6.13 10.49
C ALA A 82 -16.53 6.83 11.42
N SER A 83 -15.35 6.23 11.62
CA SER A 83 -14.26 6.81 12.40
C SER A 83 -13.83 8.18 11.86
N ALA A 84 -13.73 8.33 10.54
CA ALA A 84 -13.39 9.62 9.92
C ALA A 84 -14.47 10.68 10.12
N LYS A 85 -15.75 10.31 10.21
CA LYS A 85 -16.86 11.27 10.37
C LYS A 85 -17.31 11.46 11.83
N GLN A 86 -16.67 10.78 12.78
CA GLN A 86 -17.18 10.65 14.16
C GLN A 86 -18.61 10.10 14.23
N GLU A 87 -18.98 9.24 13.29
CA GLU A 87 -20.23 8.47 13.36
C GLU A 87 -20.01 7.24 14.26
N ASN A 88 -21.10 6.63 14.71
CA ASN A 88 -21.02 5.39 15.49
C ASN A 88 -20.32 4.29 14.68
N ASN A 89 -19.24 3.74 15.23
CA ASN A 89 -18.48 2.62 14.67
C ASN A 89 -18.64 1.32 15.49
N TYR A 90 -19.58 1.29 16.45
CA TYR A 90 -19.94 0.08 17.20
C TYR A 90 -20.81 -0.88 16.36
N GLU A 91 -20.55 -2.17 16.52
CA GLU A 91 -21.35 -3.26 15.97
C GLU A 91 -22.19 -3.91 17.08
N GLY A 92 -23.45 -4.24 16.80
CA GLY A 92 -24.33 -4.99 17.70
C GLY A 92 -24.35 -6.48 17.36
N PHE A 93 -24.92 -7.30 18.25
CA PHE A 93 -25.16 -8.76 18.06
C PHE A 93 -23.92 -9.68 18.10
N GLY A 94 -22.72 -9.19 17.77
CA GLY A 94 -21.46 -9.94 17.82
C GLY A 94 -20.70 -9.91 16.50
N THR A 95 -19.62 -10.71 16.38
CA THR A 95 -18.81 -10.77 15.15
C THR A 95 -19.55 -11.49 14.02
N ASP A 96 -19.65 -10.84 12.85
CA ASP A 96 -20.09 -11.46 11.59
C ASP A 96 -18.92 -12.07 10.80
N ARG A 97 -17.69 -11.92 11.31
CA ARG A 97 -16.47 -12.43 10.69
C ARG A 97 -16.31 -13.90 11.01
N ASP A 98 -15.95 -14.69 10.00
CA ASP A 98 -15.48 -16.04 10.20
C ASP A 98 -14.18 -16.00 11.03
N ILE A 99 -14.30 -16.38 12.30
CA ILE A 99 -13.19 -16.44 13.25
C ILE A 99 -12.39 -17.72 13.13
N TYR A 100 -12.81 -18.68 12.30
CA TYR A 100 -12.07 -19.91 12.00
C TYR A 100 -11.33 -19.82 10.66
N ALA A 101 -11.61 -18.78 9.88
CA ALA A 101 -10.90 -18.52 8.64
C ALA A 101 -9.38 -18.47 8.84
N HIS A 102 -8.65 -19.01 7.86
CA HIS A 102 -7.21 -18.94 7.78
C HIS A 102 -6.70 -17.49 7.97
N GLN A 103 -5.60 -17.33 8.70
CA GLN A 103 -4.98 -16.04 9.02
C GLN A 103 -5.89 -15.05 9.79
N HIS A 104 -6.97 -15.53 10.42
CA HIS A 104 -7.66 -14.74 11.44
C HIS A 104 -6.71 -14.50 12.62
N ILE A 105 -6.69 -13.27 13.14
CA ILE A 105 -5.80 -12.86 14.22
C ILE A 105 -6.65 -12.66 15.48
N PHE A 106 -6.23 -13.29 16.58
CA PHE A 106 -6.76 -13.07 17.92
C PHE A 106 -5.74 -12.30 18.75
N ILE A 107 -6.24 -11.40 19.58
CA ILE A 107 -5.43 -10.68 20.56
C ILE A 107 -5.82 -11.22 21.92
N ASN A 108 -4.85 -11.76 22.64
CA ASN A 108 -5.07 -12.36 23.94
C ASN A 108 -5.29 -11.27 24.99
N ASN A 109 -6.47 -11.26 25.60
CA ASN A 109 -6.76 -10.33 26.67
C ASN A 109 -6.08 -10.78 27.97
N ALA A 110 -5.65 -9.82 28.78
CA ALA A 110 -5.25 -10.09 30.15
C ALA A 110 -6.48 -10.36 31.02
N MET A 111 -6.36 -11.28 31.99
CA MET A 111 -7.38 -11.48 33.02
C MET A 111 -7.63 -10.19 33.82
N ILE A 112 -6.57 -9.41 34.04
CA ILE A 112 -6.61 -8.10 34.67
C ILE A 112 -6.02 -7.09 33.67
N PRO A 113 -6.86 -6.26 33.02
CA PRO A 113 -6.41 -5.23 32.09
C PRO A 113 -5.49 -4.19 32.75
N TYR A 114 -4.74 -3.46 31.94
CA TYR A 114 -3.87 -2.38 32.41
C TYR A 114 -4.66 -1.34 33.19
N ARG A 115 -4.25 -1.11 34.44
CA ARG A 115 -4.89 -0.11 35.30
C ARG A 115 -4.23 1.24 35.13
N MET A 116 -4.82 2.06 34.28
CA MET A 116 -4.34 3.42 34.04
C MET A 116 -4.33 4.26 35.33
N PRO A 117 -3.17 4.79 35.78
CA PRO A 117 -3.07 5.56 37.01
C PRO A 117 -3.82 6.90 36.92
N LYS A 118 -4.04 7.55 38.07
CA LYS A 118 -4.57 8.93 38.11
C LYS A 118 -3.52 9.88 37.50
N GLY A 119 -3.94 10.81 36.64
CA GLY A 119 -3.04 11.75 35.97
C GLY A 119 -2.27 11.16 34.77
N HIS A 120 -2.61 9.95 34.32
CA HIS A 120 -2.01 9.39 33.11
C HIS A 120 -2.37 10.23 31.87
N PRO A 121 -1.43 10.49 30.93
CA PRO A 121 -1.69 11.32 29.75
C PRO A 121 -2.89 10.87 28.92
N ASN A 122 -3.10 9.55 28.80
CA ASN A 122 -4.26 9.01 28.06
C ASN A 122 -5.62 9.17 28.75
N ARG A 123 -5.69 9.79 29.95
CA ARG A 123 -6.96 10.29 30.52
C ARG A 123 -7.33 11.67 30.01
N GLU A 124 -6.36 12.46 29.57
CA GLU A 124 -6.55 13.81 29.03
C GLU A 124 -6.67 13.78 27.51
N ASP A 125 -5.76 13.06 26.84
CA ASP A 125 -5.83 12.78 25.40
C ASP A 125 -5.84 11.26 25.16
N HIS A 126 -7.05 10.74 24.91
CA HIS A 126 -7.28 9.32 24.66
C HIS A 126 -6.61 8.82 23.36
N SER A 127 -6.04 9.70 22.55
CA SER A 127 -5.35 9.37 21.30
C SER A 127 -3.84 9.64 21.33
N PHE A 128 -3.29 10.10 22.47
CA PHE A 128 -1.85 10.36 22.61
C PHE A 128 -1.05 9.06 22.55
N LEU A 129 -0.38 8.80 21.43
CA LEU A 129 0.37 7.56 21.20
C LEU A 129 1.62 7.82 20.35
N PRO A 130 2.71 8.33 20.94
CA PRO A 130 3.97 8.58 20.23
C PRO A 130 4.74 7.28 19.97
N CYS A 131 5.66 7.31 19.00
CA CYS A 131 6.63 6.24 18.85
C CYS A 131 7.50 6.11 20.11
N ALA A 132 7.71 4.87 20.57
CA ALA A 132 8.54 4.58 21.73
C ALA A 132 10.02 4.89 21.45
N LYS A 133 10.49 4.61 20.24
CA LYS A 133 11.85 4.89 19.76
C LYS A 133 11.99 6.30 19.18
N VAL A 134 13.23 6.78 19.13
CA VAL A 134 13.61 8.03 18.45
C VAL A 134 14.37 7.67 17.17
N ILE A 135 13.82 8.03 16.02
CA ILE A 135 14.47 7.86 14.72
C ILE A 135 15.75 8.71 14.70
N GLY A 136 16.88 8.09 14.38
CA GLY A 136 18.19 8.74 14.39
C GLY A 136 18.81 8.96 15.77
N GLY A 137 18.16 8.48 16.85
CA GLY A 137 18.69 8.58 18.20
C GLY A 137 19.94 7.74 18.41
N TYR A 138 19.96 6.50 17.92
CA TYR A 138 21.11 5.60 18.05
C TYR A 138 22.35 6.14 17.30
N ASN A 139 22.16 6.59 16.06
CA ASN A 139 23.25 7.12 15.23
C ASN A 139 23.61 8.58 15.59
N ASN A 140 23.05 9.15 16.66
CA ASN A 140 23.28 10.52 17.11
C ASN A 140 23.15 11.57 15.99
N ARG A 141 22.08 11.46 15.18
CA ARG A 141 21.80 12.42 14.09
C ARG A 141 21.60 13.82 14.68
N LYS A 142 22.04 14.87 13.97
CA LYS A 142 21.97 16.27 14.45
C LYS A 142 20.53 16.71 14.78
N ARG A 143 19.55 16.17 14.06
CA ARG A 143 18.12 16.49 14.20
C ARG A 143 17.29 15.19 14.34
N PRO A 144 17.42 14.43 15.44
CA PRO A 144 16.69 13.18 15.61
C PRO A 144 15.18 13.46 15.71
N TYR A 145 14.35 12.45 15.44
CA TYR A 145 12.91 12.63 15.36
C TYR A 145 12.14 11.51 16.07
N ARG A 146 11.25 11.88 17.00
CA ARG A 146 10.28 10.98 17.62
C ARG A 146 8.90 11.29 17.02
N PRO A 147 8.34 10.42 16.16
CA PRO A 147 6.96 10.58 15.71
C PRO A 147 6.00 10.72 16.90
N ALA A 148 5.20 11.79 16.92
CA ALA A 148 4.17 12.00 17.93
C ALA A 148 2.94 11.09 17.75
N SER A 149 2.89 10.38 16.62
CA SER A 149 1.91 9.35 16.31
C SER A 149 2.62 8.09 15.83
N VAL A 150 2.22 6.93 16.35
CA VAL A 150 2.60 5.62 15.80
C VAL A 150 1.96 5.31 14.45
N ILE A 151 0.90 6.03 14.05
CA ILE A 151 0.23 5.85 12.76
C ILE A 151 0.40 7.11 11.92
N ASN A 152 0.89 6.96 10.69
CA ASN A 152 1.28 8.06 9.82
C ASN A 152 0.84 7.86 8.37
N VAL A 153 0.80 8.94 7.57
CA VAL A 153 0.46 8.83 6.14
C VAL A 153 1.67 8.31 5.36
N SER A 154 1.49 7.16 4.70
CA SER A 154 2.49 6.52 3.86
C SER A 154 2.78 7.29 2.56
N ALA A 155 3.89 6.95 1.92
CA ALA A 155 4.38 7.54 0.68
C ALA A 155 3.34 7.52 -0.46
N MET A 156 2.74 8.67 -0.78
CA MET A 156 1.80 8.83 -1.90
C MET A 156 2.07 10.12 -2.67
N SER A 157 2.56 9.98 -3.91
CA SER A 157 3.03 11.13 -4.68
C SER A 157 1.94 12.14 -5.07
N PHE A 158 2.26 13.43 -4.93
CA PHE A 158 1.59 14.48 -5.71
C PHE A 158 1.75 14.19 -7.21
N GLY A 159 0.64 14.21 -7.95
CA GLY A 159 0.54 13.71 -9.32
C GLY A 159 -0.22 12.38 -9.40
N SER A 160 0.04 11.44 -8.49
CA SER A 160 -0.86 10.29 -8.29
C SER A 160 -2.14 10.75 -7.59
N LEU A 161 -1.97 11.50 -6.51
CA LEU A 161 -3.01 12.22 -5.79
C LEU A 161 -3.19 13.65 -6.32
N SER A 162 -4.38 14.19 -6.10
CA SER A 162 -4.72 15.58 -6.44
C SER A 162 -4.14 16.57 -5.42
N ALA A 163 -4.01 17.83 -5.84
CA ALA A 163 -3.60 18.95 -4.97
C ALA A 163 -4.45 19.01 -3.69
N LYS A 164 -5.77 19.03 -3.83
CA LYS A 164 -6.70 19.09 -2.69
C LYS A 164 -6.62 17.87 -1.78
N ALA A 165 -6.33 16.67 -2.33
CA ALA A 165 -6.13 15.49 -1.50
C ALA A 165 -4.85 15.59 -0.67
N VAL A 166 -3.73 15.96 -1.28
CA VAL A 166 -2.43 16.13 -0.58
C VAL A 166 -2.53 17.21 0.51
N GLU A 167 -3.15 18.35 0.20
CA GLU A 167 -3.38 19.42 1.17
C GLU A 167 -4.29 18.94 2.32
N SER A 168 -5.36 18.22 2.00
CA SER A 168 -6.26 17.66 3.02
C SER A 168 -5.49 16.73 3.96
N LEU A 169 -4.62 15.88 3.41
CA LEU A 169 -3.80 14.95 4.18
C LEU A 169 -2.80 15.70 5.07
N ASN A 170 -2.09 16.71 4.55
CA ASN A 170 -1.08 17.43 5.34
C ASN A 170 -1.71 18.20 6.51
N LYS A 171 -2.80 18.94 6.26
CA LYS A 171 -3.56 19.62 7.32
C LYS A 171 -4.14 18.63 8.33
N GLY A 172 -4.61 17.46 7.88
CA GLY A 172 -5.15 16.43 8.77
C GLY A 172 -4.08 15.80 9.67
N VAL A 173 -2.87 15.54 9.16
CA VAL A 173 -1.78 15.05 10.02
C VAL A 173 -1.32 16.08 11.03
N GLN A 174 -1.34 17.38 10.68
CA GLN A 174 -1.07 18.46 11.64
C GLN A 174 -2.04 18.42 12.83
N ILE A 175 -3.35 18.29 12.56
CA ILE A 175 -4.38 18.19 13.60
C ILE A 175 -4.24 16.92 14.45
N ALA A 176 -3.72 15.84 13.87
CA ALA A 176 -3.54 14.55 14.53
C ALA A 176 -2.18 14.35 15.20
N ASN A 177 -1.24 15.29 15.04
CA ASN A 177 0.17 15.13 15.43
C ASN A 177 0.83 13.89 14.80
N ALA A 178 0.62 13.72 13.49
CA ALA A 178 1.26 12.67 12.68
C ALA A 178 2.13 13.30 11.58
N TYR A 179 2.90 12.49 10.85
CA TYR A 179 3.63 12.96 9.67
C TYR A 179 2.96 12.55 8.35
N HIS A 180 3.28 13.30 7.29
CA HIS A 180 2.91 13.00 5.91
C HIS A 180 4.15 12.70 5.08
N ASN A 181 4.24 11.50 4.53
CA ASN A 181 5.29 11.13 3.60
C ASN A 181 4.92 11.55 2.16
N THR A 182 5.82 12.28 1.48
CA THR A 182 5.56 12.90 0.16
C THR A 182 5.38 11.90 -0.98
N GLY A 183 5.87 10.66 -0.80
CA GLY A 183 6.11 9.71 -1.87
C GLY A 183 7.01 10.25 -2.99
N GLU A 184 7.10 9.51 -4.10
CA GLU A 184 8.03 9.79 -5.21
C GLU A 184 7.71 11.07 -6.00
N GLY A 185 6.79 11.92 -5.57
CA GLY A 185 6.33 13.07 -6.35
C GLY A 185 7.23 14.30 -6.26
N GLY A 186 8.21 14.29 -5.37
CA GLY A 186 8.84 15.50 -4.85
C GLY A 186 7.97 16.18 -3.79
N LEU A 187 8.51 17.23 -3.17
CA LEU A 187 7.79 18.06 -2.21
C LEU A 187 6.94 19.09 -2.96
N SER A 188 5.63 18.91 -2.98
CA SER A 188 4.72 19.93 -3.53
C SER A 188 4.33 20.97 -2.46
N PRO A 189 3.87 22.18 -2.85
CA PRO A 189 3.35 23.18 -1.91
C PRO A 189 2.20 22.66 -1.04
N TYR A 190 1.48 21.64 -1.53
CA TYR A 190 0.37 21.01 -0.80
C TYR A 190 0.81 20.16 0.40
N HIS A 191 2.12 19.91 0.57
CA HIS A 191 2.69 19.30 1.78
C HIS A 191 3.11 20.33 2.83
N SER A 192 3.01 21.63 2.55
CA SER A 192 3.62 22.69 3.37
C SER A 192 2.59 23.44 4.22
N PHE A 193 1.62 22.73 4.79
CA PHE A 193 0.53 23.30 5.61
C PHE A 193 0.69 23.02 7.11
N GLY A 194 1.92 22.76 7.56
CA GLY A 194 2.30 22.74 8.98
C GLY A 194 2.34 21.35 9.63
N GLY A 195 1.96 20.29 8.93
CA GLY A 195 2.21 18.92 9.38
C GLY A 195 3.68 18.52 9.17
N ASP A 196 4.23 17.69 10.06
CA ASP A 196 5.57 17.11 9.87
C ASP A 196 5.63 16.28 8.58
N VAL A 197 6.78 16.34 7.89
CA VAL A 197 6.97 15.67 6.60
C VAL A 197 8.14 14.70 6.63
N VAL A 198 7.93 13.53 6.03
CA VAL A 198 9.02 12.63 5.60
C VAL A 198 9.22 12.83 4.11
N PHE A 199 10.36 13.40 3.72
CA PHE A 199 10.66 13.59 2.31
C PHE A 199 11.10 12.27 1.69
N HIS A 200 10.39 11.84 0.67
CA HIS A 200 10.61 10.55 0.03
C HIS A 200 11.00 10.74 -1.43
N PHE A 201 11.99 9.97 -1.88
CA PHE A 201 12.33 9.89 -3.30
C PHE A 201 12.69 8.46 -3.68
N GLY A 202 12.35 8.11 -4.93
CA GLY A 202 12.78 6.87 -5.56
C GLY A 202 13.82 7.14 -6.64
N THR A 203 13.96 6.18 -7.54
CA THR A 203 14.96 6.16 -8.63
C THR A 203 14.87 7.32 -9.63
N GLY A 204 13.72 8.01 -9.70
CA GLY A 204 13.55 9.21 -10.53
C GLY A 204 14.10 10.50 -9.91
N TYR A 205 14.46 10.47 -8.62
CA TYR A 205 14.99 11.60 -7.82
C TYR A 205 14.18 12.90 -7.93
N PHE A 206 12.87 12.78 -8.14
CA PHE A 206 12.01 13.95 -8.35
C PHE A 206 12.06 14.91 -7.15
N GLY A 207 12.20 16.21 -7.46
CA GLY A 207 12.43 17.27 -6.47
C GLY A 207 13.90 17.46 -6.06
N VAL A 208 14.78 16.48 -6.26
CA VAL A 208 16.21 16.53 -5.87
C VAL A 208 17.13 15.98 -6.97
N ARG A 209 16.75 16.21 -8.23
CA ARG A 209 17.50 15.77 -9.41
C ARG A 209 18.19 16.90 -10.15
N THR A 210 19.30 16.57 -10.79
CA THR A 210 19.94 17.37 -11.85
C THR A 210 19.12 17.33 -13.14
N GLU A 211 19.48 18.17 -14.11
CA GLU A 211 18.81 18.21 -15.43
C GLU A 211 18.99 16.89 -16.20
N ASP A 212 20.14 16.22 -16.06
CA ASP A 212 20.40 14.89 -16.62
C ASP A 212 19.72 13.74 -15.83
N GLY A 213 19.01 14.07 -14.75
CA GLY A 213 18.18 13.13 -14.01
C GLY A 213 18.87 12.30 -12.95
N LYS A 214 20.09 12.67 -12.58
CA LYS A 214 20.82 12.08 -11.46
C LYS A 214 20.43 12.76 -10.15
N PHE A 215 20.77 12.12 -9.04
CA PHE A 215 20.59 12.70 -7.71
C PHE A 215 21.49 13.94 -7.53
N SER A 216 20.97 14.96 -6.84
CA SER A 216 21.69 16.18 -6.47
C SER A 216 21.63 16.39 -4.95
N MET A 217 22.77 16.19 -4.29
CA MET A 217 22.90 16.44 -2.85
C MET A 217 22.65 17.92 -2.51
N GLU A 218 23.17 18.84 -3.32
CA GLU A 218 22.98 20.28 -3.15
C GLU A 218 21.49 20.66 -3.13
N LYS A 219 20.70 20.14 -4.07
CA LYS A 219 19.25 20.39 -4.09
C LYS A 219 18.54 19.77 -2.88
N LEU A 220 18.97 18.60 -2.41
CA LEU A 220 18.39 17.99 -1.21
C LEU A 220 18.68 18.81 0.04
N VAL A 221 19.92 19.27 0.23
CA VAL A 221 20.30 20.14 1.36
C VAL A 221 19.48 21.43 1.32
N LYS A 222 19.45 22.11 0.17
CA LYS A 222 18.65 23.32 -0.01
C LYS A 222 17.16 23.08 0.29
N LEU A 223 16.59 21.97 -0.18
CA LEU A 223 15.21 21.60 0.10
C LEU A 223 14.94 21.47 1.60
N VAL A 224 15.84 20.84 2.34
CA VAL A 224 15.72 20.64 3.79
C VAL A 224 15.90 21.95 4.57
N GLU A 225 16.81 22.81 4.14
CA GLU A 225 17.04 24.14 4.74
C GLU A 225 15.83 25.05 4.53
N ASP A 226 15.30 25.10 3.31
CA ASP A 226 14.13 25.92 2.95
C ASP A 226 12.83 25.39 3.61
N ASN A 227 12.81 24.12 4.07
CA ASN A 227 11.61 23.45 4.59
C ASN A 227 11.90 22.73 5.93
N PRO A 228 12.01 23.46 7.06
CA PRO A 228 12.40 22.88 8.35
C PRO A 228 11.40 21.87 8.94
N PHE A 229 10.17 21.84 8.43
CA PHE A 229 9.14 20.84 8.79
C PHE A 229 9.42 19.44 8.18
N ILE A 230 10.41 19.31 7.31
CA ILE A 230 10.94 17.99 6.92
C ILE A 230 11.71 17.42 8.11
N ARG A 231 11.24 16.29 8.64
CA ARG A 231 11.77 15.65 9.86
C ARG A 231 12.60 14.41 9.61
N ALA A 232 12.47 13.78 8.44
CA ALA A 232 13.27 12.63 8.03
C ALA A 232 13.26 12.48 6.50
N ILE A 233 14.19 11.67 5.98
CA ILE A 233 14.31 11.35 4.56
C ILE A 233 14.16 9.85 4.35
N GLU A 234 13.34 9.44 3.38
CA GLU A 234 13.12 8.03 3.02
C GLU A 234 13.60 7.76 1.58
N VAL A 235 14.64 6.93 1.45
CA VAL A 235 15.13 6.45 0.16
C VAL A 235 14.35 5.20 -0.22
N LYS A 236 13.60 5.26 -1.32
CA LYS A 236 12.75 4.14 -1.74
C LYS A 236 13.49 3.18 -2.66
N LEU A 237 13.86 2.02 -2.12
CA LEU A 237 14.42 0.92 -2.89
C LEU A 237 13.33 0.20 -3.70
N SER A 238 12.18 -0.05 -3.08
CA SER A 238 11.05 -0.73 -3.73
C SER A 238 9.71 -0.43 -3.03
N GLN A 239 8.60 -0.92 -3.59
CA GLN A 239 7.26 -0.87 -2.99
C GLN A 239 6.54 -2.20 -3.23
N GLY A 240 5.69 -2.63 -2.30
CA GLY A 240 5.05 -3.95 -2.36
C GLY A 240 4.20 -4.22 -3.61
N ALA A 241 3.59 -3.17 -4.18
CA ALA A 241 2.76 -3.33 -5.38
C ALA A 241 3.56 -3.59 -6.68
N LYS A 242 4.85 -3.26 -6.71
CA LYS A 242 5.71 -3.46 -7.90
C LYS A 242 7.22 -3.36 -7.59
N PRO A 243 7.78 -4.29 -6.80
CA PRO A 243 9.22 -4.34 -6.57
C PRO A 243 10.00 -4.50 -7.88
N GLY A 244 11.21 -3.93 -7.96
CA GLY A 244 12.05 -3.98 -9.16
C GLY A 244 11.55 -3.12 -10.33
N LYS A 245 10.54 -2.27 -10.13
CA LYS A 245 10.08 -1.29 -11.13
C LYS A 245 9.99 0.12 -10.55
N GLY A 246 10.36 1.09 -11.36
CA GLY A 246 10.23 2.50 -11.02
C GLY A 246 8.77 2.98 -10.96
N GLY A 247 8.59 4.18 -10.40
CA GLY A 247 7.36 4.95 -10.47
C GLY A 247 6.88 5.13 -11.92
N VAL A 248 5.56 5.15 -12.10
CA VAL A 248 4.93 5.45 -13.40
C VAL A 248 3.92 6.55 -13.16
N LEU A 249 4.10 7.68 -13.84
CA LEU A 249 3.08 8.73 -13.91
C LEU A 249 2.70 8.94 -15.38
N PRO A 250 1.44 8.62 -15.77
CA PRO A 250 0.97 8.87 -17.12
C PRO A 250 1.04 10.37 -17.45
N GLY A 251 1.48 10.72 -18.65
CA GLY A 251 1.62 12.07 -19.20
C GLY A 251 0.32 12.87 -19.14
N LYS A 252 -0.83 12.19 -19.23
CA LYS A 252 -2.16 12.78 -19.03
C LYS A 252 -2.38 13.39 -17.63
N LYS A 253 -1.53 13.05 -16.66
CA LYS A 253 -1.51 13.61 -15.31
C LYS A 253 -0.37 14.62 -15.11
N ILE A 254 0.52 14.82 -16.08
CA ILE A 254 1.67 15.72 -15.91
C ILE A 254 1.26 17.12 -16.35
N SER A 255 0.75 17.88 -15.38
CA SER A 255 0.49 19.31 -15.51
C SER A 255 1.81 20.10 -15.51
N LYS A 256 1.73 21.39 -15.86
CA LYS A 256 2.87 22.32 -15.77
C LYS A 256 3.46 22.36 -14.35
N GLU A 257 2.62 22.45 -13.34
CA GLU A 257 3.02 22.43 -11.92
C GLU A 257 3.73 21.12 -11.53
N ILE A 258 3.22 19.97 -11.97
CA ILE A 258 3.87 18.67 -11.70
C ILE A 258 5.22 18.58 -12.41
N ALA A 259 5.31 19.07 -13.65
CA ALA A 259 6.55 19.11 -14.41
C ALA A 259 7.61 19.98 -13.72
N GLU A 260 7.24 21.15 -13.21
CA GLU A 260 8.12 22.06 -12.45
C GLU A 260 8.62 21.42 -11.16
N ILE A 261 7.72 20.85 -10.33
CA ILE A 261 8.09 20.21 -9.07
C ILE A 261 9.01 19.01 -9.30
N ARG A 262 8.76 18.23 -10.36
CA ARG A 262 9.51 17.02 -10.64
C ARG A 262 10.78 17.26 -11.46
N GLY A 263 10.93 18.40 -12.13
CA GLY A 263 12.00 18.63 -13.10
C GLY A 263 11.90 17.72 -14.33
N VAL A 264 10.70 17.63 -14.92
CA VAL A 264 10.40 16.79 -16.11
C VAL A 264 9.61 17.56 -17.16
N GLU A 265 9.47 17.01 -18.36
CA GLU A 265 8.69 17.63 -19.43
C GLU A 265 7.17 17.47 -19.26
N VAL A 266 6.41 18.49 -19.66
CA VAL A 266 4.94 18.49 -19.59
C VAL A 266 4.34 17.47 -20.56
N GLY A 267 3.35 16.69 -20.10
CA GLY A 267 2.53 15.83 -20.97
C GLY A 267 3.17 14.54 -21.46
N LYS A 268 4.47 14.30 -21.20
CA LYS A 268 5.16 13.04 -21.52
C LYS A 268 5.04 12.06 -20.36
N ASP A 269 4.87 10.77 -20.67
CA ASP A 269 4.88 9.72 -19.64
C ASP A 269 6.22 9.73 -18.90
N VAL A 270 6.16 9.65 -17.58
CA VAL A 270 7.34 9.55 -16.73
C VAL A 270 7.48 8.12 -16.23
N LEU A 271 8.50 7.45 -16.74
CA LEU A 271 8.93 6.12 -16.33
C LEU A 271 10.24 6.27 -15.57
N SER A 272 10.19 6.07 -14.25
CA SER A 272 11.43 6.04 -13.47
C SER A 272 12.21 4.76 -13.78
N PRO A 273 13.55 4.80 -13.80
CA PRO A 273 14.35 3.61 -13.97
C PRO A 273 14.09 2.60 -12.83
N PRO A 274 14.33 1.30 -13.02
CA PRO A 274 14.15 0.31 -11.97
C PRO A 274 15.18 0.46 -10.84
N ASN A 275 16.36 1.03 -11.14
CA ASN A 275 17.49 1.11 -10.22
C ASN A 275 17.86 2.57 -9.93
N HIS A 276 18.44 2.79 -8.76
CA HIS A 276 19.07 4.05 -8.40
C HIS A 276 20.37 4.23 -9.20
N THR A 277 20.61 5.42 -9.74
CA THR A 277 21.90 5.77 -10.36
C THR A 277 22.95 6.30 -9.37
N ALA A 278 22.58 6.45 -8.09
CA ALA A 278 23.46 7.02 -7.06
C ALA A 278 24.29 5.95 -6.35
N PHE A 279 23.88 4.69 -6.44
CA PHE A 279 24.54 3.53 -5.86
C PHE A 279 24.15 2.29 -6.67
N THR A 280 25.01 1.27 -6.67
CA THR A 280 24.84 0.02 -7.42
C THR A 280 24.88 -1.23 -6.54
N ASN A 281 25.33 -1.09 -5.30
CA ASN A 281 25.54 -2.16 -4.33
C ASN A 281 25.25 -1.66 -2.89
N VAL A 282 25.28 -2.59 -1.93
CA VAL A 282 24.96 -2.30 -0.53
C VAL A 282 25.98 -1.36 0.16
N PRO A 283 27.30 -1.51 -0.03
CA PRO A 283 28.27 -0.54 0.48
C PRO A 283 28.02 0.90 0.02
N GLU A 284 27.76 1.11 -1.28
CA GLU A 284 27.45 2.44 -1.82
C GLU A 284 26.12 2.98 -1.29
N LEU A 285 25.10 2.13 -1.11
CA LEU A 285 23.85 2.53 -0.47
C LEU A 285 24.07 3.01 0.96
N LEU A 286 24.88 2.29 1.74
CA LEU A 286 25.21 2.64 3.11
C LEU A 286 25.91 4.01 3.18
N GLU A 287 26.91 4.22 2.32
CA GLU A 287 27.61 5.49 2.23
C GLU A 287 26.67 6.62 1.81
N PHE A 288 25.80 6.38 0.83
CA PHE A 288 24.81 7.35 0.36
C PHE A 288 23.86 7.81 1.49
N ILE A 289 23.36 6.87 2.29
CA ILE A 289 22.50 7.17 3.45
C ILE A 289 23.23 8.05 4.47
N GLU A 290 24.48 7.71 4.80
CA GLU A 290 25.29 8.47 5.75
C GLU A 290 25.64 9.86 5.24
N GLN A 291 25.99 10.00 3.96
CA GLN A 291 26.26 11.30 3.35
C GLN A 291 25.04 12.22 3.40
N ILE A 292 23.84 11.69 3.12
CA ILE A 292 22.59 12.46 3.28
C ILE A 292 22.42 12.89 4.73
N ALA A 293 22.57 11.97 5.68
CA ALA A 293 22.37 12.24 7.10
C ALA A 293 23.36 13.28 7.64
N GLU A 294 24.62 13.23 7.21
CA GLU A 294 25.67 14.17 7.62
C GLU A 294 25.38 15.60 7.13
N GLN A 295 25.02 15.73 5.85
CA GLN A 295 24.81 17.01 5.17
C GLN A 295 23.49 17.67 5.59
N THR A 296 22.42 16.90 5.74
CA THR A 296 21.10 17.44 6.12
C THR A 296 20.87 17.48 7.63
N GLY A 297 21.63 16.68 8.38
CA GLY A 297 21.44 16.47 9.82
C GLY A 297 20.21 15.64 10.20
N LEU A 298 19.37 15.26 9.22
CA LEU A 298 18.13 14.53 9.45
C LEU A 298 18.37 13.01 9.53
N PRO A 299 17.46 12.25 10.15
CA PRO A 299 17.46 10.81 10.05
C PRO A 299 17.11 10.36 8.63
N VAL A 300 17.81 9.32 8.15
CA VAL A 300 17.66 8.76 6.81
C VAL A 300 17.35 7.29 6.92
N GLY A 301 16.28 6.87 6.26
CA GLY A 301 15.84 5.48 6.24
C GLY A 301 15.57 4.99 4.82
N ILE A 302 15.26 3.71 4.73
CA ILE A 302 14.96 3.05 3.46
C ILE A 302 13.55 2.45 3.47
N LYS A 303 12.87 2.46 2.32
CA LYS A 303 11.61 1.74 2.12
C LYS A 303 11.81 0.60 1.11
N ALA A 304 11.36 -0.59 1.49
CA ALA A 304 11.47 -1.75 0.61
C ALA A 304 10.37 -2.78 0.87
N ALA A 305 9.99 -3.48 -0.20
CA ALA A 305 9.39 -4.80 -0.13
C ALA A 305 10.48 -5.85 0.05
N ILE A 306 10.29 -6.77 1.00
CA ILE A 306 11.28 -7.78 1.36
C ILE A 306 11.03 -9.06 0.56
N GLY A 307 12.11 -9.65 0.07
CA GLY A 307 12.11 -10.91 -0.68
C GLY A 307 13.42 -11.64 -0.44
N LYS A 308 14.36 -11.54 -1.39
CA LYS A 308 15.73 -12.03 -1.24
C LYS A 308 16.43 -11.36 -0.05
N LEU A 309 17.17 -12.13 0.74
CA LEU A 309 17.76 -11.68 2.02
C LEU A 309 19.26 -11.43 1.95
N GLU A 310 19.94 -11.86 0.90
CA GLU A 310 21.40 -11.81 0.77
C GLU A 310 21.94 -10.37 0.92
N GLU A 311 21.31 -9.40 0.24
CA GLU A 311 21.69 -7.97 0.35
C GLU A 311 21.28 -7.35 1.69
N TRP A 312 20.27 -7.89 2.36
CA TRP A 312 19.88 -7.45 3.71
C TRP A 312 20.86 -7.98 4.76
N GLU A 313 21.39 -9.18 4.56
CA GLU A 313 22.43 -9.75 5.41
C GLU A 313 23.74 -8.98 5.24
N GLU A 314 24.14 -8.70 4.00
CA GLU A 314 25.29 -7.83 3.71
C GLU A 314 25.12 -6.45 4.36
N LEU A 315 23.93 -5.84 4.25
CA LEU A 315 23.64 -4.56 4.89
C LEU A 315 23.83 -4.66 6.41
N ALA A 316 23.25 -5.69 7.03
CA ALA A 316 23.32 -5.89 8.47
C ALA A 316 24.77 -6.13 8.95
N ASP A 317 25.58 -6.86 8.20
CA ASP A 317 27.00 -7.08 8.49
C ASP A 317 27.81 -5.78 8.39
N LEU A 318 27.63 -5.02 7.31
CA LEU A 318 28.26 -3.72 7.15
C LEU A 318 27.85 -2.74 8.25
N MET A 319 26.58 -2.78 8.68
CA MET A 319 26.09 -1.96 9.78
C MET A 319 26.81 -2.26 11.09
N LEU A 320 27.16 -3.52 11.37
CA LEU A 320 27.93 -3.93 12.54
C LEU A 320 29.40 -3.55 12.42
N GLU A 321 30.02 -3.81 11.27
CA GLU A 321 31.43 -3.53 11.04
C GLU A 321 31.75 -2.03 11.12
N THR A 322 30.92 -1.21 10.45
CA THR A 322 31.19 0.21 10.29
C THR A 322 30.49 1.09 11.33
N ASN A 323 29.57 0.52 12.11
CA ASN A 323 28.65 1.24 12.98
C ASN A 323 27.88 2.36 12.25
N LYS A 324 27.63 2.22 10.95
CA LYS A 324 26.86 3.15 10.08
C LYS A 324 25.59 2.48 9.55
N GLY A 325 24.63 3.24 9.02
CA GLY A 325 23.45 2.71 8.33
C GLY A 325 22.14 3.43 8.60
N PRO A 326 21.03 2.91 8.02
CA PRO A 326 19.73 3.57 8.09
C PRO A 326 19.22 3.71 9.52
N ASP A 327 18.51 4.81 9.77
CA ASP A 327 17.86 5.12 11.04
C ASP A 327 16.49 4.45 11.20
N PHE A 328 15.84 4.13 10.07
CA PHE A 328 14.59 3.40 10.01
C PHE A 328 14.48 2.57 8.74
N ILE A 329 13.68 1.50 8.81
CA ILE A 329 13.32 0.69 7.65
C ILE A 329 11.79 0.61 7.56
N ALA A 330 11.23 1.13 6.47
CA ALA A 330 9.83 0.99 6.14
C ALA A 330 9.61 -0.28 5.31
N VAL A 331 9.06 -1.30 5.95
CA VAL A 331 8.78 -2.61 5.36
C VAL A 331 7.41 -2.59 4.69
N ASP A 332 7.40 -2.73 3.37
CA ASP A 332 6.20 -2.70 2.54
C ASP A 332 5.77 -4.11 2.14
N GLY A 333 4.58 -4.52 2.52
CA GLY A 333 4.02 -5.81 2.12
C GLY A 333 3.38 -5.76 0.73
N GLY A 334 3.24 -6.93 0.10
CA GLY A 334 2.61 -7.11 -1.21
C GLY A 334 1.16 -6.65 -1.27
N GLU A 335 0.52 -6.50 -0.11
CA GLU A 335 -0.81 -5.89 0.03
C GLU A 335 -0.83 -4.41 -0.37
N GLY A 336 0.35 -3.77 -0.50
CA GLY A 336 0.54 -2.36 -0.78
C GLY A 336 -0.26 -1.83 -1.97
N GLY A 337 -0.75 -0.59 -1.85
CA GLY A 337 -1.48 0.06 -2.93
C GLY A 337 -0.56 0.65 -4.01
N THR A 338 -1.14 0.97 -5.17
CA THR A 338 -0.45 1.73 -6.22
C THR A 338 -1.44 2.53 -7.06
N GLY A 339 -0.99 3.67 -7.57
CA GLY A 339 -1.74 4.43 -8.57
C GLY A 339 -1.74 3.76 -9.95
N ALA A 340 -0.67 3.02 -10.27
CA ALA A 340 -0.48 2.27 -11.51
C ALA A 340 0.62 1.19 -11.35
N ALA A 341 0.27 -0.07 -11.58
CA ALA A 341 1.22 -1.18 -11.70
C ALA A 341 0.67 -2.25 -12.66
N PRO A 342 1.53 -3.03 -13.32
CA PRO A 342 1.13 -4.25 -14.01
C PRO A 342 0.59 -5.29 -13.01
N PRO A 343 -0.53 -5.99 -13.32
CA PRO A 343 -1.07 -7.05 -12.45
C PRO A 343 -0.05 -8.14 -12.12
N SER A 344 0.78 -8.52 -13.12
CA SER A 344 1.84 -9.52 -12.92
C SER A 344 2.84 -9.18 -11.83
N PHE A 345 2.99 -7.89 -11.49
CA PHE A 345 3.82 -7.45 -10.37
C PHE A 345 3.01 -7.37 -9.08
N ALA A 346 1.83 -6.75 -9.15
CA ALA A 346 0.97 -6.53 -7.99
C ALA A 346 0.53 -7.85 -7.33
N ASP A 347 0.34 -8.91 -8.11
CA ASP A 347 -0.22 -10.17 -7.61
C ASP A 347 0.87 -11.21 -7.23
N HIS A 348 2.12 -11.05 -7.68
CA HIS A 348 3.12 -12.12 -7.62
C HIS A 348 4.53 -11.71 -7.18
N VAL A 349 4.88 -10.43 -7.19
CA VAL A 349 6.28 -9.99 -7.07
C VAL A 349 6.52 -9.30 -5.72
N SER A 350 5.82 -9.71 -4.66
CA SER A 350 6.09 -9.27 -3.29
C SER A 350 5.50 -10.26 -2.29
N LEU A 351 6.21 -10.48 -1.18
CA LEU A 351 5.66 -11.26 -0.07
C LEU A 351 4.59 -10.47 0.67
N PRO A 352 3.57 -11.13 1.24
CA PRO A 352 2.73 -10.57 2.29
C PRO A 352 3.57 -9.95 3.42
N TRP A 353 3.08 -8.86 4.01
CA TRP A 353 3.85 -8.08 4.99
C TRP A 353 4.39 -8.94 6.13
N VAL A 354 3.58 -9.86 6.66
CA VAL A 354 3.94 -10.72 7.80
C VAL A 354 5.17 -11.59 7.52
N TYR A 355 5.31 -12.13 6.31
CA TYR A 355 6.44 -12.97 5.95
C TYR A 355 7.70 -12.13 5.73
N GLY A 356 7.60 -11.11 4.87
CA GLY A 356 8.73 -10.23 4.59
C GLY A 356 9.25 -9.50 5.83
N PHE A 357 8.35 -9.07 6.73
CA PHE A 357 8.73 -8.45 8.00
C PHE A 357 9.38 -9.45 8.95
N SER A 358 8.81 -10.66 9.11
CA SER A 358 9.39 -11.72 9.95
C SER A 358 10.82 -12.03 9.54
N ASP A 359 11.06 -12.22 8.24
CA ASP A 359 12.37 -12.61 7.72
C ASP A 359 13.42 -11.53 7.97
N LEU A 360 13.09 -10.28 7.66
CA LEU A 360 13.96 -9.13 7.94
C LEU A 360 14.20 -8.95 9.44
N TYR A 361 13.13 -8.99 10.25
CA TYR A 361 13.23 -8.73 11.69
C TYR A 361 14.08 -9.78 12.39
N LYS A 362 13.91 -11.07 12.06
CA LYS A 362 14.74 -12.17 12.60
C LYS A 362 16.22 -11.97 12.26
N LEU A 363 16.52 -11.65 11.00
CA LEU A 363 17.89 -11.37 10.56
C LEU A 363 18.53 -10.24 11.39
N PHE A 364 17.84 -9.10 11.51
CA PHE A 364 18.35 -7.96 12.28
C PHE A 364 18.37 -8.22 13.79
N GLN A 365 17.45 -9.04 14.30
CA GLN A 365 17.42 -9.46 15.71
C GLN A 365 18.62 -10.34 16.05
N HIS A 366 18.92 -11.34 15.21
CA HIS A 366 20.07 -12.23 15.38
C HIS A 366 21.40 -11.45 15.39
N LYS A 367 21.47 -10.37 14.61
CA LYS A 367 22.62 -9.47 14.55
C LYS A 367 22.56 -8.33 15.58
N GLY A 368 21.56 -8.30 16.48
CA GLY A 368 21.45 -7.32 17.57
C GLY A 368 21.11 -5.88 17.12
N LEU A 369 20.65 -5.68 15.89
CA LEU A 369 20.41 -4.37 15.28
C LEU A 369 19.01 -3.80 15.54
N THR A 370 18.08 -4.58 16.10
CA THR A 370 16.68 -4.14 16.29
C THR A 370 16.51 -2.97 17.25
N LYS A 371 17.46 -2.75 18.17
CA LYS A 371 17.49 -1.58 19.05
C LYS A 371 17.93 -0.30 18.35
N ARG A 372 18.71 -0.43 17.27
CA ARG A 372 19.27 0.68 16.50
C ARG A 372 18.27 1.26 15.50
N ILE A 373 17.41 0.40 14.95
CA ILE A 373 16.50 0.75 13.85
C ILE A 373 15.07 0.93 14.36
N VAL A 374 14.38 1.93 13.81
CA VAL A 374 12.93 2.04 13.91
C VAL A 374 12.30 1.30 12.73
N PHE A 375 11.51 0.27 13.00
CA PHE A 375 10.81 -0.49 11.97
C PHE A 375 9.41 0.08 11.72
N ILE A 376 9.09 0.37 10.46
CA ILE A 376 7.80 0.94 10.08
C ILE A 376 7.05 -0.06 9.19
N GLY A 377 5.90 -0.55 9.65
CA GLY A 377 5.06 -1.47 8.88
C GLY A 377 4.16 -0.74 7.88
N SER A 378 4.03 -1.25 6.66
CA SER A 378 3.14 -0.72 5.61
C SER A 378 2.61 -1.88 4.77
N GLY A 379 1.30 -2.13 4.77
CA GLY A 379 0.76 -3.35 4.13
C GLY A 379 -0.67 -3.69 4.54
N LYS A 380 -1.59 -2.73 4.49
CA LYS A 380 -2.99 -2.89 4.97
C LYS A 380 -3.09 -3.15 6.49
N LEU A 381 -2.19 -2.54 7.26
CA LEU A 381 -2.13 -2.57 8.72
C LEU A 381 -3.00 -1.49 9.39
N GLY A 382 -3.83 -0.77 8.62
CA GLY A 382 -4.61 0.39 9.08
C GLY A 382 -5.82 0.08 9.97
N PHE A 383 -5.75 -0.98 10.78
CA PHE A 383 -6.80 -1.39 11.71
C PHE A 383 -6.19 -1.82 13.05
N PRO A 384 -6.84 -1.52 14.20
CA PRO A 384 -6.29 -1.78 15.53
C PRO A 384 -5.76 -3.20 15.75
N ALA A 385 -6.50 -4.24 15.34
CA ALA A 385 -6.06 -5.63 15.50
C ALA A 385 -4.80 -5.99 14.68
N LYS A 386 -4.73 -5.53 13.43
CA LYS A 386 -3.55 -5.74 12.58
C LYS A 386 -2.36 -4.92 13.05
N ALA A 387 -2.61 -3.74 13.62
CA ALA A 387 -1.58 -2.93 14.25
C ALA A 387 -1.00 -3.62 15.47
N ALA A 388 -1.83 -4.13 16.38
CA ALA A 388 -1.38 -4.89 17.55
C ALA A 388 -0.51 -6.09 17.14
N MET A 389 -0.95 -6.87 16.13
CA MET A 389 -0.12 -7.93 15.53
C MET A 389 1.23 -7.39 15.02
N ALA A 390 1.24 -6.31 14.24
CA ALA A 390 2.47 -5.74 13.73
C ALA A 390 3.43 -5.28 14.85
N PHE A 391 2.90 -4.69 15.93
CA PHE A 391 3.68 -4.32 17.11
C PHE A 391 4.25 -5.55 17.83
N ALA A 392 3.45 -6.61 18.03
CA ALA A 392 3.91 -7.88 18.59
C ALA A 392 5.05 -8.51 17.80
N MET A 393 5.00 -8.37 16.47
CA MET A 393 6.07 -8.82 15.56
C MET A 393 7.34 -7.98 15.64
N GLY A 394 7.27 -6.73 16.13
CA GLY A 394 8.41 -5.85 16.32
C GLY A 394 8.37 -4.53 15.55
N ALA A 395 7.23 -4.16 14.93
CA ALA A 395 7.07 -2.83 14.34
C ALA A 395 7.01 -1.74 15.41
N ASP A 396 7.58 -0.57 15.13
CA ASP A 396 7.59 0.60 16.02
C ASP A 396 6.58 1.67 15.58
N CYS A 397 6.25 1.69 14.29
CA CYS A 397 5.29 2.60 13.66
C CYS A 397 4.56 1.90 12.49
N ILE A 398 3.44 2.48 12.07
CA ILE A 398 2.61 2.01 10.96
C ILE A 398 2.37 3.16 9.99
N ASN A 399 2.58 2.90 8.71
CA ASN A 399 2.26 3.80 7.62
C ASN A 399 0.99 3.32 6.90
N VAL A 400 -0.02 4.19 6.80
CA VAL A 400 -1.29 3.91 6.11
C VAL A 400 -1.44 4.75 4.86
N ALA A 401 -1.99 4.18 3.79
CA ALA A 401 -2.15 4.85 2.50
C ALA A 401 -3.61 4.89 2.08
N ARG A 402 -4.16 3.72 1.73
CA ARG A 402 -5.51 3.59 1.18
C ARG A 402 -6.58 3.93 2.22
N GLU A 403 -6.33 3.61 3.49
CA GLU A 403 -7.19 3.96 4.61
C GLU A 403 -7.24 5.48 4.80
N ALA A 404 -6.08 6.15 4.74
CA ALA A 404 -6.01 7.61 4.74
C ALA A 404 -6.74 8.21 3.51
N MET A 405 -6.58 7.63 2.32
CA MET A 405 -7.32 8.05 1.13
C MET A 405 -8.85 7.89 1.30
N MET A 406 -9.30 6.81 1.93
CA MET A 406 -10.71 6.54 2.21
C MET A 406 -11.30 7.53 3.22
N SER A 407 -10.53 7.88 4.26
CA SER A 407 -10.94 8.89 5.25
C SER A 407 -11.28 10.24 4.59
N ILE A 408 -10.55 10.62 3.52
CA ILE A 408 -10.78 11.85 2.76
C ILE A 408 -11.73 11.69 1.56
N GLY A 409 -12.26 10.49 1.31
CA GLY A 409 -13.32 10.25 0.32
C GLY A 409 -12.99 9.30 -0.84
N CYS A 410 -11.89 8.55 -0.81
CA CYS A 410 -11.71 7.43 -1.75
C CYS A 410 -12.83 6.40 -1.55
N ILE A 411 -13.42 5.94 -2.64
CA ILE A 411 -14.50 4.95 -2.65
C ILE A 411 -14.06 3.57 -3.17
N GLN A 412 -12.75 3.36 -3.33
CA GLN A 412 -12.19 2.14 -3.93
C GLN A 412 -12.68 1.90 -5.38
N ALA A 413 -12.77 2.95 -6.20
CA ALA A 413 -13.17 2.82 -7.61
C ALA A 413 -12.12 2.15 -8.51
N GLN A 414 -10.89 1.93 -8.03
CA GLN A 414 -9.77 1.25 -8.72
C GLN A 414 -9.33 1.80 -10.10
N ILE A 415 -9.86 2.94 -10.54
CA ILE A 415 -9.50 3.60 -11.81
C ILE A 415 -8.47 4.73 -11.65
N CYS A 416 -7.63 4.66 -10.61
CA CYS A 416 -6.69 5.73 -10.23
C CYS A 416 -5.76 6.14 -11.39
N HIS A 417 -5.29 5.18 -12.19
CA HIS A 417 -4.39 5.39 -13.34
C HIS A 417 -5.05 6.16 -14.49
N THR A 418 -6.39 6.17 -14.60
CA THR A 418 -7.12 6.73 -15.75
C THR A 418 -7.28 8.25 -15.73
N ASN A 419 -6.90 8.90 -14.62
CA ASN A 419 -7.17 10.32 -14.36
C ASN A 419 -8.68 10.68 -14.24
N ARG A 420 -9.56 9.70 -14.01
CA ARG A 420 -11.02 9.88 -13.90
C ARG A 420 -11.59 9.50 -12.51
N CYS A 421 -10.78 9.59 -11.46
CA CYS A 421 -11.21 9.31 -10.09
C CYS A 421 -12.48 10.13 -9.73
N PRO A 422 -13.62 9.49 -9.45
CA PRO A 422 -14.89 10.19 -9.30
C PRO A 422 -14.95 11.02 -8.02
N SER A 423 -14.17 10.66 -6.99
CA SER A 423 -14.13 11.39 -5.72
C SER A 423 -13.08 12.50 -5.67
N GLY A 424 -12.36 12.76 -6.77
CA GLY A 424 -11.36 13.83 -6.83
C GLY A 424 -10.02 13.51 -6.15
N VAL A 425 -9.86 12.33 -5.54
CA VAL A 425 -8.66 11.97 -4.77
C VAL A 425 -7.45 11.69 -5.68
N ALA A 426 -7.61 10.84 -6.70
CA ALA A 426 -6.51 10.38 -7.57
C ALA A 426 -6.62 10.91 -9.01
N THR A 427 -6.78 12.22 -9.18
CA THR A 427 -6.98 12.89 -10.49
C THR A 427 -6.37 14.29 -10.52
N GLN A 428 -5.95 14.71 -11.71
CA GLN A 428 -5.48 16.07 -12.02
C GLN A 428 -6.57 16.93 -12.68
N LYS A 429 -7.81 16.42 -12.79
CA LYS A 429 -8.93 17.19 -13.34
C LYS A 429 -9.54 18.11 -12.29
N LYS A 430 -9.40 19.43 -12.49
CA LYS A 430 -9.91 20.47 -11.58
C LYS A 430 -11.39 20.28 -11.18
N TRP A 431 -12.27 19.96 -12.14
CA TRP A 431 -13.69 19.69 -11.87
C TRP A 431 -13.90 18.57 -10.85
N LEU A 432 -13.17 17.45 -10.97
CA LEU A 432 -13.31 16.32 -10.05
C LEU A 432 -12.69 16.65 -8.69
N GLN A 433 -11.58 17.38 -8.66
CA GLN A 433 -10.98 17.85 -7.41
C GLN A 433 -11.92 18.76 -6.63
N ASN A 434 -12.81 19.51 -7.29
CA ASN A 434 -13.78 20.39 -6.61
C ASN A 434 -14.75 19.66 -5.68
N GLY A 435 -14.89 18.33 -5.79
CA GLY A 435 -15.62 17.52 -4.81
C GLY A 435 -14.92 17.39 -3.45
N ILE A 436 -13.63 17.77 -3.33
CA ILE A 436 -12.87 17.76 -2.09
C ILE A 436 -12.96 19.14 -1.42
N ASN A 437 -13.68 19.20 -0.30
CA ASN A 437 -13.63 20.31 0.65
C ASN A 437 -12.47 20.07 1.63
N ILE A 438 -11.41 20.86 1.52
CA ILE A 438 -10.16 20.65 2.27
C ILE A 438 -10.38 20.68 3.79
N PRO A 439 -10.97 21.74 4.41
CA PRO A 439 -11.22 21.75 5.85
C PRO A 439 -11.92 20.49 6.36
N LEU A 440 -13.03 20.12 5.72
CA LEU A 440 -13.79 18.93 6.10
C LEU A 440 -12.97 17.63 5.93
N LYS A 441 -12.21 17.50 4.83
CA LYS A 441 -11.42 16.29 4.59
C LYS A 441 -10.22 16.19 5.53
N SER A 442 -9.61 17.31 5.91
CA SER A 442 -8.53 17.37 6.90
C SER A 442 -9.00 16.92 8.28
N GLU A 443 -10.14 17.43 8.73
CA GLU A 443 -10.77 16.96 9.97
C GLU A 443 -11.05 15.47 9.90
N ARG A 444 -11.60 14.98 8.78
CA ARG A 444 -11.89 13.56 8.61
C ARG A 444 -10.67 12.65 8.71
N LEU A 445 -9.55 13.05 8.11
CA LEU A 445 -8.28 12.31 8.30
C LEU A 445 -7.87 12.32 9.77
N ALA A 446 -7.94 13.48 10.42
CA ALA A 446 -7.52 13.62 11.81
C ALA A 446 -8.38 12.75 12.75
N GLN A 447 -9.68 12.68 12.53
CA GLN A 447 -10.59 11.85 13.31
C GLN A 447 -10.36 10.36 13.09
N TYR A 448 -10.08 9.94 11.86
CA TYR A 448 -9.67 8.56 11.59
C TYR A 448 -8.40 8.20 12.38
N PHE A 449 -7.37 9.06 12.39
CA PHE A 449 -6.12 8.81 13.11
C PHE A 449 -6.31 8.80 14.63
N LYS A 450 -7.10 9.73 15.17
CA LYS A 450 -7.43 9.80 16.60
C LYS A 450 -8.20 8.57 17.06
N THR A 451 -9.21 8.15 16.29
CA THR A 451 -10.02 6.96 16.59
C THR A 451 -9.19 5.69 16.53
N PHE A 452 -8.36 5.53 15.50
CA PHE A 452 -7.48 4.38 15.40
C PHE A 452 -6.50 4.31 16.58
N ARG A 453 -5.80 5.40 16.93
CA ARG A 453 -4.89 5.39 18.10
C ARG A 453 -5.64 5.08 19.40
N LYS A 454 -6.82 5.66 19.60
CA LYS A 454 -7.66 5.39 20.76
C LYS A 454 -8.01 3.90 20.86
N GLU A 455 -8.53 3.30 19.78
CA GLU A 455 -8.90 1.87 19.80
C GLU A 455 -7.68 0.95 19.93
N LEU A 456 -6.54 1.32 19.34
CA LEU A 456 -5.29 0.60 19.56
C LEU A 456 -4.86 0.64 21.03
N ILE A 457 -4.94 1.81 21.68
CA ILE A 457 -4.70 1.97 23.13
C ILE A 457 -5.67 1.10 23.94
N GLU A 458 -6.96 1.09 23.61
CA GLU A 458 -7.96 0.29 24.30
C GLU A 458 -7.67 -1.22 24.19
N ILE A 459 -7.28 -1.70 23.00
CA ILE A 459 -6.82 -3.08 22.79
C ILE A 459 -5.53 -3.36 23.59
N THR A 460 -4.57 -2.45 23.58
CA THR A 460 -3.32 -2.57 24.35
C THR A 460 -3.59 -2.69 25.85
N HIS A 461 -4.49 -1.87 26.40
CA HIS A 461 -4.89 -1.97 27.80
C HIS A 461 -5.64 -3.27 28.10
N ALA A 462 -6.50 -3.74 27.19
CA ALA A 462 -7.19 -5.02 27.32
C ALA A 462 -6.21 -6.20 27.35
N ALA A 463 -5.10 -6.11 26.63
CA ALA A 463 -3.99 -7.06 26.66
C ALA A 463 -3.07 -6.91 27.90
N GLY A 464 -3.31 -5.93 28.77
CA GLY A 464 -2.57 -5.73 30.03
C GLY A 464 -1.38 -4.79 29.95
N TYR A 465 -1.16 -4.12 28.81
CA TYR A 465 -0.03 -3.21 28.59
C TYR A 465 -0.44 -1.74 28.55
N GLU A 466 0.50 -0.83 28.73
CA GLU A 466 0.31 0.62 28.61
C GLU A 466 0.52 1.10 27.17
N HIS A 467 1.55 0.59 26.51
CA HIS A 467 1.95 0.97 25.16
C HIS A 467 2.09 -0.26 24.25
N PRO A 468 1.66 -0.21 22.98
CA PRO A 468 1.67 -1.38 22.08
C PRO A 468 3.09 -1.93 21.82
N CYS A 469 4.15 -1.16 22.02
CA CYS A 469 5.53 -1.70 21.95
C CYS A 469 5.84 -2.79 23.00
N GLN A 470 4.97 -2.97 24.00
CA GLN A 470 5.11 -4.03 24.99
C GLN A 470 4.51 -5.36 24.52
N PHE A 471 3.73 -5.37 23.43
CA PHE A 471 3.24 -6.61 22.84
C PHE A 471 4.42 -7.52 22.48
N VAL A 472 4.25 -8.81 22.75
CA VAL A 472 5.17 -9.88 22.37
C VAL A 472 4.44 -10.90 21.48
N MET A 473 5.21 -11.75 20.80
CA MET A 473 4.66 -12.74 19.85
C MET A 473 3.57 -13.65 20.44
N ASN A 474 3.60 -13.94 21.75
CA ASN A 474 2.62 -14.81 22.41
C ASN A 474 1.31 -14.10 22.80
N ASP A 475 1.22 -12.78 22.64
CA ASP A 475 -0.03 -12.04 22.86
C ASP A 475 -0.99 -12.17 21.66
N ILE A 476 -0.52 -12.74 20.55
CA ILE A 476 -1.25 -12.81 19.29
C ILE A 476 -1.32 -14.25 18.82
N ASP A 477 -2.53 -14.79 18.71
CA ASP A 477 -2.78 -16.07 18.06
C ASP A 477 -3.24 -15.84 16.62
N VAL A 478 -2.84 -16.72 15.72
CA VAL A 478 -3.27 -16.68 14.31
C VAL A 478 -3.81 -18.05 13.95
N ASN A 479 -5.01 -18.08 13.36
CA ASN A 479 -5.49 -19.30 12.75
C ASN A 479 -4.56 -19.71 11.62
N VAL A 480 -3.89 -20.83 11.83
CA VAL A 480 -3.23 -21.57 10.78
C VAL A 480 -4.13 -22.76 10.45
N ASP A 481 -4.32 -23.02 9.15
CA ASP A 481 -4.98 -24.24 8.72
C ASP A 481 -4.10 -25.39 9.19
N ASP A 482 -4.63 -26.16 10.15
CA ASP A 482 -4.20 -27.50 10.51
C ASP A 482 -2.68 -27.72 10.68
N HIS A 483 -1.87 -26.69 10.92
CA HIS A 483 -0.41 -26.84 10.93
C HIS A 483 0.07 -27.72 12.08
N ASN A 484 -0.78 -27.90 13.10
CA ASN A 484 -0.59 -28.86 14.19
C ASN A 484 -1.29 -30.23 13.94
N LEU A 485 -1.85 -30.47 12.75
CA LEU A 485 -2.63 -31.67 12.39
C LEU A 485 -2.26 -32.30 11.03
N SER A 486 -1.53 -31.65 10.12
CA SER A 486 -1.03 -32.29 8.90
C SER A 486 0.18 -33.19 9.18
N LYS A 487 0.08 -34.48 8.83
CA LYS A 487 1.15 -35.49 8.96
C LYS A 487 1.72 -35.84 7.58
N ASP A 488 3.00 -36.19 7.52
CA ASP A 488 3.62 -36.78 6.32
C ASP A 488 2.89 -38.07 5.90
N LEU A 489 2.97 -38.46 4.62
CA LEU A 489 2.27 -39.64 4.08
C LEU A 489 2.67 -40.94 4.80
N ASP A 490 3.95 -41.10 5.09
CA ASP A 490 4.52 -42.21 5.87
C ASP A 490 3.99 -42.22 7.31
N LYS A 491 3.84 -41.03 7.93
CA LYS A 491 3.23 -40.86 9.26
C LYS A 491 1.71 -40.99 9.29
N THR A 492 1.06 -40.87 8.12
CA THR A 492 -0.40 -40.99 7.96
C THR A 492 -0.81 -42.43 7.70
N TYR A 493 -0.06 -43.13 6.84
CA TYR A 493 -0.37 -44.49 6.41
C TYR A 493 0.58 -45.55 7.01
N ASN A 494 1.52 -45.13 7.86
CA ASN A 494 2.46 -45.99 8.61
C ASN A 494 3.31 -46.92 7.74
N TYR A 495 3.72 -46.46 6.55
CA TYR A 495 4.70 -47.17 5.75
C TYR A 495 5.54 -46.22 4.90
N GLU A 496 6.80 -46.59 4.68
CA GLU A 496 7.62 -45.96 3.66
C GLU A 496 7.44 -46.71 2.35
N LYS A 497 7.34 -45.98 1.24
CA LYS A 497 7.35 -46.58 -0.09
C LYS A 497 8.66 -47.36 -0.25
N THR A 498 8.56 -48.65 -0.57
CA THR A 498 9.73 -49.46 -0.91
C THR A 498 10.53 -48.76 -2.02
N PRO A 499 11.83 -48.47 -1.78
CA PRO A 499 12.68 -47.90 -2.80
C PRO A 499 12.67 -48.80 -4.03
N VAL A 500 12.25 -48.25 -5.17
CA VAL A 500 12.34 -48.96 -6.45
C VAL A 500 13.79 -48.81 -6.92
N PRO A 501 14.56 -49.90 -7.09
CA PRO A 501 15.93 -49.81 -7.56
C PRO A 501 15.99 -49.05 -8.88
N PHE A 502 16.63 -47.89 -8.85
CA PHE A 502 16.83 -47.04 -10.01
C PHE A 502 18.26 -46.55 -9.98
N LYS A 503 19.08 -47.02 -10.93
CA LYS A 503 20.49 -46.62 -11.02
C LYS A 503 20.65 -45.43 -11.94
N ASN A 504 20.13 -45.54 -13.16
CA ASN A 504 20.03 -44.47 -14.15
C ASN A 504 19.13 -44.91 -15.32
N MET A 505 18.79 -43.96 -16.18
CA MET A 505 17.93 -44.23 -17.34
C MET A 505 18.59 -45.08 -18.43
N GLN A 506 19.93 -45.10 -18.52
CA GLN A 506 20.64 -45.86 -19.55
C GLN A 506 20.49 -47.37 -19.30
N GLU A 507 20.57 -47.80 -18.04
CA GLU A 507 20.30 -49.19 -17.66
C GLU A 507 18.87 -49.62 -18.01
N LEU A 508 17.88 -48.74 -17.80
CA LEU A 508 16.50 -49.03 -18.21
C LEU A 508 16.35 -49.10 -19.74
N LYS A 509 17.07 -48.25 -20.49
CA LYS A 509 17.10 -48.25 -21.96
C LYS A 509 17.76 -49.51 -22.54
N ASP A 510 18.74 -50.04 -21.83
CA ASP A 510 19.50 -51.22 -22.23
C ASP A 510 18.90 -52.52 -21.68
N CYS A 511 17.80 -52.42 -20.91
CA CYS A 511 17.03 -53.56 -20.47
C CYS A 511 16.58 -54.40 -21.68
N ILE A 512 16.92 -55.69 -21.65
CA ILE A 512 16.58 -56.66 -22.71
C ILE A 512 15.06 -56.89 -22.82
N TYR A 513 14.30 -56.50 -21.79
CA TYR A 513 12.84 -56.54 -21.76
C TYR A 513 12.19 -55.19 -22.08
N LEU A 514 12.97 -54.18 -22.49
CA LEU A 514 12.41 -52.88 -22.86
C LEU A 514 11.52 -53.03 -24.10
N GLY A 515 10.25 -52.67 -23.95
CA GLY A 515 9.25 -52.76 -25.03
C GLY A 515 9.70 -52.03 -26.30
N GLY A 516 9.55 -52.68 -27.45
CA GLY A 516 9.93 -52.14 -28.76
C GLY A 516 11.29 -52.60 -29.29
N LYS A 517 12.10 -53.32 -28.50
CA LYS A 517 13.23 -54.12 -29.00
C LYS A 517 12.81 -55.58 -29.12
N THR A 518 12.84 -56.16 -30.32
CA THR A 518 12.61 -57.60 -30.49
C THR A 518 13.83 -58.34 -29.95
N PRO A 519 13.70 -59.28 -28.99
CA PRO A 519 14.82 -60.09 -28.54
C PRO A 519 15.38 -60.87 -29.75
N SER A 520 16.66 -60.67 -30.09
CA SER A 520 17.32 -61.57 -31.04
C SER A 520 17.39 -62.94 -30.38
N LEU A 521 16.59 -63.89 -30.85
CA LEU A 521 16.46 -65.24 -30.26
C LEU A 521 17.72 -66.12 -30.39
N ASN A 522 18.90 -65.54 -30.57
CA ASN A 522 20.19 -66.22 -30.58
C ASN A 522 21.27 -65.33 -29.93
N GLN A 523 21.17 -65.11 -28.61
CA GLN A 523 22.29 -64.98 -27.67
C GLN A 523 21.79 -64.78 -26.24
#